data_AF-A0A382PDS5-F1
#
_entry.id   AF-A0A382PDS5-F1
#
_cell.length_a   1.000
_cell.length_b   1.000
_cell.length_c   1.000
_cell.angle_alpha   90.00
_cell.angle_beta   90.00
_cell.angle_gamma   90.00
#
_symmetry.space_group_name_H-M   'P 1'
#
loop_
_entity.id
_entity.type
_entity.pdbx_description
1 polymer ?
#
loop_
_entity_poly.entity_id
_entity_poly.type
_entity_poly.pdbx_seq_one_letter_code
_entity_poly.pdbx_strand_id
1 'polypeptide(L)'
;TPAASRKPGQIDVLRKHFLSSIDREYISITKDAAGWRAKINEAAKPQGNVMVMADVGKPRKTYVLMRGNYASPLKEKPLDPGTPSVLPVQAKDSPANRLGLARWLFQPEHPLTARVAVNRYWYMLFGRGIVKTIEEFGSQGDWPSNLQLLDWLAIDFRESDWNVKRMLKQMLMSSTYRQSARASSDLVKLDPENKLLGRGPRFRLQAEFIRDTILSASGLLVKDIGGRGVKPYQPPGLWNEVSLGGNVRFVQDHGEKLYRRGMYTYWKRSSPAPSLTIFDTPTREKCVLRRSRTNTPLQALVLLNDPQYIEAARSLAQKVTLEAGDSIDARIVLAYRLATAHVPS
;
A
#
# COMPACT_ATOMS: atom_id res chain seq x y z
N THR A 1 32.89 61.85 -11.10
CA THR A 1 33.09 62.02 -12.55
C THR A 1 31.87 62.67 -13.18
N PRO A 2 32.05 63.76 -13.95
CA PRO A 2 30.97 64.37 -14.74
C PRO A 2 30.27 63.32 -15.61
N ALA A 3 28.97 63.46 -15.85
CA ALA A 3 28.16 62.43 -16.53
C ALA A 3 28.73 62.04 -17.91
N ALA A 4 29.25 63.01 -18.65
CA ALA A 4 29.83 62.86 -19.99
C ALA A 4 31.19 62.13 -20.03
N SER A 5 31.86 61.92 -18.88
CA SER A 5 33.23 61.39 -18.82
C SER A 5 33.33 60.06 -18.05
N ARG A 6 32.20 59.41 -17.77
CA ARG A 6 32.15 58.16 -17.01
C ARG A 6 32.52 56.98 -17.89
N LYS A 7 33.46 56.16 -17.42
CA LYS A 7 33.81 54.88 -18.06
C LYS A 7 32.68 53.86 -17.88
N PRO A 8 32.52 52.86 -18.77
CA PRO A 8 31.44 51.86 -18.69
C PRO A 8 31.30 51.17 -17.33
N GLY A 9 32.42 50.82 -16.67
CA GLY A 9 32.39 50.21 -15.33
C GLY A 9 31.85 51.14 -14.23
N GLN A 10 32.04 52.45 -14.35
CA GLN A 10 31.47 53.43 -13.41
C GLN A 10 29.95 53.60 -13.61
N ILE A 11 29.48 53.46 -14.86
CA ILE A 11 28.05 53.48 -15.19
C ILE A 11 27.37 52.23 -14.64
N ASP A 12 28.01 51.06 -14.73
CA ASP A 12 27.45 49.80 -14.21
C ASP A 12 27.33 49.81 -12.68
N VAL A 13 28.32 50.35 -11.97
CA VAL A 13 28.25 50.54 -10.50
C VAL A 13 27.11 51.48 -10.11
N LEU A 14 26.95 52.60 -10.82
CA LEU A 14 25.85 53.54 -10.55
C LEU A 14 24.48 52.92 -10.87
N ARG A 15 24.36 52.17 -11.96
CA ARG A 15 23.15 51.44 -12.31
C ARG A 15 22.80 50.41 -11.24
N LYS A 16 23.79 49.62 -10.77
CA LYS A 16 23.59 48.67 -9.67
C LYS A 16 23.15 49.37 -8.40
N HIS A 17 23.75 50.51 -8.04
CA HIS A 17 23.35 51.29 -6.88
C HIS A 17 21.92 51.85 -7.00
N PHE A 18 21.57 52.41 -8.16
CA PHE A 18 20.21 52.90 -8.42
C PHE A 18 19.18 51.77 -8.31
N LEU A 19 19.42 50.64 -8.97
CA LEU A 19 18.54 49.49 -8.93
C LEU A 19 18.42 48.91 -7.51
N SER A 20 19.52 48.80 -6.77
CA SER A 20 19.50 48.17 -5.43
C SER A 20 19.01 49.07 -4.30
N SER A 21 19.09 50.39 -4.45
CA SER A 21 18.88 51.34 -3.34
C SER A 21 17.77 52.36 -3.58
N ILE A 22 17.39 52.63 -4.84
CA ILE A 22 16.46 53.70 -5.21
C ILE A 22 15.21 53.16 -5.91
N ASP A 23 15.38 52.24 -6.86
CA ASP A 23 14.28 51.66 -7.64
C ASP A 23 13.45 50.69 -6.78
N ARG A 24 12.29 51.16 -6.31
CA ARG A 24 11.40 50.39 -5.44
C ARG A 24 10.83 49.15 -6.11
N GLU A 25 10.60 49.19 -7.42
CA GLU A 25 10.05 48.07 -8.18
C GLU A 25 11.10 46.96 -8.31
N TYR A 26 12.32 47.32 -8.67
CA TYR A 26 13.44 46.38 -8.71
C TYR A 26 13.71 45.75 -7.33
N ILE A 27 13.70 46.53 -6.26
CA ILE A 27 13.88 46.03 -4.89
C ILE A 27 12.77 45.04 -4.51
N SER A 28 11.51 45.34 -4.85
CA SER A 28 10.39 44.43 -4.58
C SER A 28 10.52 43.12 -5.36
N ILE A 29 10.75 43.20 -6.67
CA ILE A 29 10.88 42.02 -7.54
C ILE A 29 12.07 41.15 -7.13
N THR A 30 13.20 41.76 -6.76
CA THR A 30 14.38 40.99 -6.31
C THR A 30 14.16 40.32 -4.95
N LYS A 31 13.43 40.96 -4.03
CA LYS A 31 13.02 40.35 -2.75
C LYS A 31 12.08 39.17 -2.97
N ASP A 32 11.09 39.32 -3.84
CA ASP A 32 10.17 38.24 -4.18
C ASP A 32 10.90 37.10 -4.89
N ALA A 33 11.77 37.41 -5.85
CA ALA A 33 12.61 36.43 -6.52
C ALA A 33 13.53 35.69 -5.54
N ALA A 34 14.08 36.37 -4.53
CA ALA A 34 14.86 35.75 -3.47
C ALA A 34 13.99 34.84 -2.59
N GLY A 35 12.77 35.26 -2.24
CA GLY A 35 11.80 34.43 -1.51
C GLY A 35 11.40 33.17 -2.28
N TRP A 36 11.15 33.28 -3.58
CA TRP A 36 10.87 32.15 -4.46
C TRP A 36 12.09 31.24 -4.61
N ARG A 37 13.30 31.78 -4.79
CA ARG A 37 14.55 31.01 -4.81
C ARG A 37 14.78 30.24 -3.51
N ALA A 38 14.49 30.84 -2.35
CA ALA A 38 14.57 30.16 -1.07
C ALA A 38 13.60 28.98 -1.00
N LYS A 39 12.34 29.16 -1.43
CA LYS A 39 11.35 28.08 -1.50
C LYS A 39 11.76 26.97 -2.48
N ILE A 40 12.32 27.32 -3.64
CA ILE A 40 12.84 26.35 -4.62
C ILE A 40 14.00 25.57 -4.01
N ASN A 41 14.96 26.25 -3.39
CA ASN A 41 16.10 25.61 -2.74
C ASN A 41 15.66 24.68 -1.60
N GLU A 42 14.67 25.08 -0.81
CA GLU A 42 14.10 24.24 0.25
C GLU A 42 13.36 23.02 -0.32
N ALA A 43 12.63 23.17 -1.43
CA ALA A 43 11.97 22.07 -2.12
C ALA A 43 12.97 21.12 -2.82
N ALA A 44 14.10 21.66 -3.31
CA ALA A 44 15.16 20.92 -3.99
C ALA A 44 16.10 20.18 -3.02
N LYS A 45 16.11 20.55 -1.72
CA LYS A 45 16.82 19.77 -0.71
C LYS A 45 16.31 18.32 -0.74
N PRO A 46 17.20 17.32 -0.73
CA PRO A 46 16.80 15.94 -0.62
C PRO A 46 15.91 15.76 0.62
N GLN A 47 14.63 15.44 0.41
CA GLN A 47 13.63 15.25 1.48
C GLN A 47 13.95 14.05 2.38
N GLY A 48 14.93 13.22 1.98
CA GLY A 48 15.50 12.14 2.74
C GLY A 48 16.53 11.38 1.92
N ASN A 49 17.37 10.60 2.62
CA ASN A 49 18.23 9.62 1.97
C ASN A 49 17.42 8.35 1.74
N VAL A 50 17.27 7.94 0.48
CA VAL A 50 16.67 6.65 0.14
C VAL A 50 17.77 5.62 0.08
N MET A 51 17.67 4.59 0.92
CA MET A 51 18.59 3.46 0.83
C MET A 51 18.23 2.63 -0.41
N VAL A 52 19.14 2.58 -1.38
CA VAL A 52 19.01 1.71 -2.55
C VAL A 52 19.83 0.45 -2.33
N MET A 53 19.30 -0.70 -2.75
CA MET A 53 20.12 -1.91 -2.82
C MET A 53 21.04 -1.80 -4.05
N ALA A 54 22.34 -1.89 -3.83
CA ALA A 54 23.33 -1.99 -4.90
C ALA A 54 23.95 -3.39 -4.90
N ASP A 55 24.48 -3.80 -6.05
CA ASP A 55 25.35 -4.96 -6.12
C ASP A 55 26.70 -4.60 -5.46
N VAL A 56 27.23 -5.52 -4.67
CA VAL A 56 28.57 -5.37 -4.08
C VAL A 56 29.62 -5.52 -5.17
N GLY A 57 30.63 -4.65 -5.18
CA GLY A 57 31.65 -4.62 -6.25
C GLY A 57 32.36 -5.96 -6.49
N LYS A 58 32.58 -6.76 -5.43
CA LYS A 58 33.05 -8.15 -5.54
C LYS A 58 31.95 -9.12 -5.09
N PRO A 59 31.38 -9.94 -5.99
CA PRO A 59 30.39 -10.95 -5.63
C PRO A 59 30.93 -11.94 -4.60
N ARG A 60 30.08 -12.33 -3.64
CA ARG A 60 30.41 -13.39 -2.69
C ARG A 60 30.27 -14.74 -3.38
N LYS A 61 31.27 -15.62 -3.21
CA LYS A 61 31.18 -17.00 -3.71
C LYS A 61 30.12 -17.76 -2.92
N THR A 62 29.18 -18.37 -3.63
CA THR A 62 28.17 -19.27 -3.08
C THR A 62 28.54 -20.71 -3.43
N TYR A 63 28.17 -21.67 -2.58
CA TYR A 63 28.56 -23.06 -2.74
C TYR A 63 27.36 -23.96 -2.48
N VAL A 64 27.36 -25.16 -3.06
CA VAL A 64 26.40 -26.22 -2.71
C VAL A 64 26.59 -26.59 -1.23
N LEU A 65 25.49 -26.70 -0.48
CA LEU A 65 25.52 -27.05 0.94
C LEU A 65 25.37 -28.56 1.14
N MET A 66 26.20 -29.15 2.02
CA MET A 66 26.04 -30.56 2.41
C MET A 66 24.72 -30.76 3.12
N ARG A 67 23.78 -31.45 2.46
CA ARG A 67 22.42 -31.72 2.96
C ARG A 67 21.69 -30.44 3.43
N GLY A 68 22.00 -29.29 2.80
CA GLY A 68 21.40 -28.01 3.16
C GLY A 68 21.96 -27.36 4.45
N ASN A 69 22.99 -27.92 5.09
CA ASN A 69 23.58 -27.30 6.27
C ASN A 69 24.37 -26.04 5.90
N TYR A 70 23.91 -24.87 6.37
CA TYR A 70 24.54 -23.57 6.12
C TYR A 70 25.99 -23.48 6.61
N ALA A 71 26.35 -24.26 7.63
CA ALA A 71 27.71 -24.30 8.18
C ALA A 71 28.66 -25.21 7.39
N SER A 72 28.16 -25.96 6.40
CA SER A 72 28.95 -26.95 5.64
C SER A 72 28.87 -26.74 4.12
N PRO A 73 29.43 -25.62 3.60
CA PRO A 73 29.54 -25.39 2.16
C PRO A 73 30.63 -26.26 1.52
N LEU A 74 30.28 -26.95 0.44
CA LEU A 74 31.21 -27.70 -0.41
C LEU A 74 32.04 -26.76 -1.28
N LYS A 75 33.28 -26.50 -0.87
CA LYS A 75 34.18 -25.52 -1.52
C LYS A 75 34.55 -25.90 -2.95
N GLU A 76 34.47 -27.18 -3.27
CA GLU A 76 34.68 -27.76 -4.58
C GLU A 76 33.47 -27.62 -5.53
N LYS A 77 32.30 -27.19 -5.02
CA LYS A 77 31.09 -26.96 -5.81
C LYS A 77 30.61 -25.50 -5.71
N PRO A 78 31.34 -24.53 -6.30
CA PRO A 78 30.87 -23.15 -6.39
C PRO A 78 29.61 -23.06 -7.27
N LEU A 79 28.75 -22.09 -6.98
CA LEU A 79 27.55 -21.78 -7.74
C LEU A 79 27.66 -20.37 -8.31
N ASP A 80 27.39 -20.25 -9.60
CA ASP A 80 27.22 -18.98 -10.28
C ASP A 80 25.73 -18.58 -10.32
N PRO A 81 25.41 -17.28 -10.48
CA PRO A 81 24.03 -16.85 -10.68
C PRO A 81 23.44 -17.53 -11.92
N GLY A 82 22.23 -18.05 -11.76
CA GLY A 82 21.51 -18.73 -12.84
C GLY A 82 20.07 -19.01 -12.45
N THR A 83 19.34 -19.64 -13.37
CA THR A 83 17.92 -19.97 -13.20
C THR A 83 17.74 -21.48 -13.17
N PRO A 84 16.69 -22.00 -12.51
CA PRO A 84 16.40 -23.43 -12.52
C PRO A 84 16.18 -23.93 -13.95
N SER A 85 16.84 -25.04 -14.32
CA SER A 85 16.78 -25.60 -15.68
C SER A 85 15.42 -26.16 -16.09
N VAL A 86 14.53 -26.40 -15.13
CA VAL A 86 13.13 -26.83 -15.35
C VAL A 86 12.23 -25.67 -15.82
N LEU A 87 12.68 -24.44 -15.65
CA LEU A 87 11.99 -23.23 -16.11
C LEU A 87 12.68 -22.69 -17.37
N PRO A 88 12.07 -21.74 -18.10
CA PRO A 88 12.66 -21.17 -19.31
C PRO A 88 14.09 -20.69 -19.08
N VAL A 89 14.94 -20.82 -20.10
CA VAL A 89 16.34 -20.41 -20.00
C VAL A 89 16.42 -18.89 -20.02
N GLN A 90 17.26 -18.33 -19.14
CA GLN A 90 17.56 -16.91 -19.16
C GLN A 90 18.19 -16.49 -20.49
N ALA A 91 17.79 -15.32 -21.02
CA ALA A 91 18.35 -14.80 -22.27
C ALA A 91 19.87 -14.56 -22.12
N LYS A 92 20.65 -14.89 -23.15
CA LYS A 92 22.13 -14.89 -23.11
C LYS A 92 22.75 -13.52 -22.78
N ASP A 93 22.05 -12.44 -23.13
CA ASP A 93 22.42 -11.04 -22.92
C ASP A 93 21.94 -10.49 -21.55
N SER A 94 21.27 -11.30 -20.74
CA SER A 94 20.83 -10.88 -19.42
C SER A 94 22.00 -10.82 -18.44
N PRO A 95 22.13 -9.73 -17.67
CA PRO A 95 23.19 -9.63 -16.66
C PRO A 95 22.98 -10.66 -15.54
N ALA A 96 24.07 -11.23 -15.04
CA ALA A 96 24.06 -12.20 -13.93
C ALA A 96 23.83 -11.52 -12.56
N ASN A 97 22.79 -10.70 -12.46
CA ASN A 97 22.42 -9.94 -11.27
C ASN A 97 20.89 -9.83 -11.13
N ARG A 98 20.43 -9.00 -10.19
CA ARG A 98 18.99 -8.83 -9.91
C ARG A 98 18.19 -8.32 -11.11
N LEU A 99 18.81 -7.52 -11.99
CA LEU A 99 18.14 -7.06 -13.22
C LEU A 99 17.89 -8.21 -14.18
N GLY A 100 18.87 -9.11 -14.35
CA GLY A 100 18.67 -10.30 -15.18
C GLY A 100 17.62 -11.25 -14.61
N LEU A 101 17.58 -11.43 -13.28
CA LEU A 101 16.53 -12.21 -12.62
C LEU A 101 15.14 -11.58 -12.85
N ALA A 102 15.03 -10.25 -12.76
CA ALA A 102 13.78 -9.54 -13.04
C ALA A 102 13.35 -9.72 -14.50
N ARG A 103 14.27 -9.55 -15.46
CA ARG A 103 13.97 -9.79 -16.89
C ARG A 103 13.49 -11.22 -17.13
N TRP A 104 14.16 -12.20 -16.52
CA TRP A 104 13.80 -13.61 -16.60
C TRP A 104 12.40 -13.92 -16.04
N LEU A 105 12.06 -13.40 -14.85
CA LEU A 105 10.74 -13.59 -14.24
C LEU A 105 9.60 -13.05 -15.13
N PHE A 106 9.87 -12.03 -15.94
CA PHE A 106 8.88 -11.38 -16.79
C PHE A 106 9.02 -11.79 -18.27
N GLN A 107 9.81 -12.82 -18.59
CA GLN A 107 9.84 -13.39 -19.94
C GLN A 107 8.44 -13.89 -20.34
N PRO A 108 8.05 -13.76 -21.63
CA PRO A 108 6.76 -14.23 -22.11
C PRO A 108 6.53 -15.72 -21.82
N GLU A 109 7.57 -16.54 -21.90
CA GLU A 109 7.52 -17.99 -21.72
C GLU A 109 7.47 -18.39 -20.24
N HIS A 110 7.66 -17.45 -19.30
CA HIS A 110 7.73 -17.76 -17.88
C HIS A 110 6.33 -18.13 -17.33
N PRO A 111 6.13 -19.38 -16.86
CA PRO A 111 4.78 -19.91 -16.64
C PRO A 111 4.10 -19.38 -15.36
N LEU A 112 4.85 -18.86 -14.39
CA LEU A 112 4.31 -18.62 -13.03
C LEU A 112 3.94 -17.17 -12.76
N THR A 113 4.73 -16.20 -13.21
CA THR A 113 4.65 -14.79 -12.77
C THR A 113 3.26 -14.19 -12.93
N ALA A 114 2.68 -14.31 -14.13
CA ALA A 114 1.34 -13.79 -14.39
C ALA A 114 0.25 -14.57 -13.62
N ARG A 115 0.34 -15.92 -13.59
CA ARG A 115 -0.61 -16.78 -12.87
C ARG A 115 -0.64 -16.48 -11.38
N VAL A 116 0.54 -16.37 -10.75
CA VAL A 116 0.69 -16.04 -9.33
C VAL A 116 0.14 -14.64 -9.04
N ALA A 117 0.46 -13.65 -9.87
CA ALA A 117 -0.03 -12.28 -9.70
C ALA A 117 -1.56 -12.20 -9.78
N VAL A 118 -2.14 -12.76 -10.85
CA VAL A 118 -3.59 -12.81 -11.05
C VAL A 118 -4.30 -13.54 -9.92
N ASN A 119 -3.79 -14.70 -9.49
CA ASN A 119 -4.39 -15.46 -8.40
C ASN A 119 -4.39 -14.69 -7.08
N ARG A 120 -3.36 -13.85 -6.83
CA ARG A 120 -3.34 -12.96 -5.66
C ARG A 120 -4.38 -11.85 -5.75
N TYR A 121 -4.53 -11.21 -6.91
CA TYR A 121 -5.60 -10.22 -7.12
C TYR A 121 -6.98 -10.85 -6.99
N TRP A 122 -7.17 -12.04 -7.54
CA TRP A 122 -8.38 -12.82 -7.37
C TRP A 122 -8.66 -13.11 -5.90
N TYR A 123 -7.68 -13.61 -5.15
CA TYR A 123 -7.79 -13.83 -3.71
C TYR A 123 -8.18 -12.56 -2.93
N MET A 124 -7.62 -11.40 -3.30
CA MET A 124 -7.96 -10.13 -2.65
C MET A 124 -9.43 -9.75 -2.84
N LEU A 125 -10.01 -10.02 -4.02
CA LEU A 125 -11.38 -9.66 -4.36
C LEU A 125 -12.40 -10.71 -3.91
N PHE A 126 -12.12 -11.98 -4.15
CA PHE A 126 -13.04 -13.10 -3.92
C PHE A 126 -12.84 -13.76 -2.54
N GLY A 127 -11.74 -13.45 -1.86
CA GLY A 127 -11.41 -14.00 -0.54
C GLY A 127 -10.79 -15.40 -0.57
N ARG A 128 -10.78 -16.03 -1.74
CA ARG A 128 -10.17 -17.33 -2.05
C ARG A 128 -9.52 -17.24 -3.43
N GLY A 129 -8.29 -17.72 -3.59
CA GLY A 129 -7.64 -17.80 -4.91
C GLY A 129 -8.26 -18.89 -5.78
N ILE A 130 -8.09 -18.79 -7.09
CA ILE A 130 -8.33 -19.90 -8.03
C ILE A 130 -7.46 -21.09 -7.61
N VAL A 131 -6.19 -20.82 -7.29
CA VAL A 131 -5.34 -21.71 -6.50
C VAL A 131 -5.43 -21.28 -5.04
N LYS A 132 -5.89 -22.17 -4.15
CA LYS A 132 -6.16 -21.86 -2.74
C LYS A 132 -4.88 -21.53 -1.96
N THR A 133 -3.78 -22.24 -2.24
CA THR A 133 -2.44 -22.00 -1.72
C THR A 133 -1.76 -20.89 -2.51
N ILE A 134 -2.04 -19.64 -2.15
CA ILE A 134 -1.49 -18.46 -2.84
C ILE A 134 0.04 -18.32 -2.70
N GLU A 135 0.61 -19.05 -1.75
CA GLU A 135 2.03 -19.16 -1.43
C GLU A 135 2.77 -20.24 -2.22
N GLU A 136 2.07 -21.23 -2.81
CA GLU A 136 2.71 -22.39 -3.45
C GLU A 136 1.97 -22.80 -4.73
N PHE A 137 2.66 -22.73 -5.86
CA PHE A 137 2.16 -23.08 -7.20
C PHE A 137 2.81 -24.35 -7.76
N GLY A 138 3.70 -24.97 -7.00
CA GLY A 138 4.36 -26.23 -7.29
C GLY A 138 3.59 -27.44 -6.75
N SER A 139 4.31 -28.56 -6.59
CA SER A 139 3.73 -29.87 -6.27
C SER A 139 3.09 -29.98 -4.88
N GLN A 140 3.42 -29.07 -3.97
CA GLN A 140 2.79 -28.99 -2.64
C GLN A 140 1.59 -28.03 -2.60
N GLY A 141 1.29 -27.38 -3.72
CA GLY A 141 0.15 -26.49 -3.89
C GLY A 141 -1.15 -27.24 -4.19
N ASP A 142 -2.26 -26.52 -4.11
CA ASP A 142 -3.57 -27.02 -4.50
C ASP A 142 -3.72 -26.89 -6.01
N TRP A 143 -4.45 -27.81 -6.62
CA TRP A 143 -4.85 -27.64 -8.03
C TRP A 143 -5.81 -26.45 -8.18
N PRO A 144 -5.67 -25.65 -9.26
CA PRO A 144 -6.59 -24.56 -9.55
C PRO A 144 -8.02 -25.08 -9.64
N SER A 145 -8.97 -24.35 -9.07
CA SER A 145 -10.40 -24.66 -9.22
C SER A 145 -10.88 -24.56 -10.66
N ASN A 146 -10.22 -23.71 -11.47
CA ASN A 146 -10.45 -23.57 -12.90
C ASN A 146 -9.15 -23.13 -13.59
N LEU A 147 -8.48 -24.06 -14.27
CA LEU A 147 -7.19 -23.79 -14.93
C LEU A 147 -7.35 -22.88 -16.15
N GLN A 148 -8.38 -23.10 -16.96
CA GLN A 148 -8.62 -22.33 -18.18
C GLN A 148 -8.84 -20.84 -17.86
N LEU A 149 -9.58 -20.54 -16.79
CA LEU A 149 -9.78 -19.16 -16.32
C LEU A 149 -8.48 -18.53 -15.83
N LEU A 150 -7.68 -19.26 -15.06
CA LEU A 150 -6.39 -18.77 -14.56
C LEU A 150 -5.44 -18.44 -15.72
N ASP A 151 -5.37 -19.33 -16.71
CA ASP A 151 -4.53 -19.16 -17.89
C ASP A 151 -5.00 -17.98 -18.74
N TRP A 152 -6.31 -17.88 -18.98
CA TRP A 152 -6.89 -16.77 -19.73
C TRP A 152 -6.59 -15.42 -19.07
N LEU A 153 -6.82 -15.30 -17.76
CA LEU A 153 -6.51 -14.07 -17.01
C LEU A 153 -5.01 -13.76 -16.99
N ALA A 154 -4.14 -14.78 -16.89
CA ALA A 154 -2.70 -14.59 -16.88
C ALA A 154 -2.18 -14.07 -18.23
N ILE A 155 -2.65 -14.64 -19.33
CA ILE A 155 -2.32 -14.20 -20.69
C ILE A 155 -2.83 -12.76 -20.91
N ASP A 156 -4.10 -12.52 -20.60
CA ASP A 156 -4.73 -11.20 -20.71
C ASP A 156 -4.01 -10.13 -19.88
N PHE A 157 -3.54 -10.47 -18.67
CA PHE A 157 -2.78 -9.55 -17.83
C PHE A 157 -1.45 -9.14 -18.47
N ARG A 158 -0.72 -10.13 -19.01
CA ARG A 158 0.57 -9.92 -19.67
C ARG A 158 0.41 -9.10 -20.95
N GLU A 159 -0.57 -9.44 -21.78
CA GLU A 159 -0.84 -8.75 -23.06
C GLU A 159 -1.38 -7.33 -22.87
N SER A 160 -1.97 -7.05 -21.70
CA SER A 160 -2.40 -5.71 -21.29
C SER A 160 -1.28 -4.88 -20.64
N ASP A 161 -0.02 -5.19 -20.93
CA ASP A 161 1.17 -4.53 -20.36
C ASP A 161 1.15 -4.47 -18.82
N TRP A 162 0.71 -5.56 -18.19
CA TRP A 162 0.65 -5.70 -16.73
C TRP A 162 -0.21 -4.61 -16.04
N ASN A 163 -1.21 -4.08 -16.73
CA ASN A 163 -2.08 -3.04 -16.20
C ASN A 163 -2.97 -3.55 -15.06
N VAL A 164 -2.52 -3.35 -13.82
CA VAL A 164 -3.20 -3.80 -12.59
C VAL A 164 -4.61 -3.23 -12.46
N LYS A 165 -4.81 -1.95 -12.80
CA LYS A 165 -6.12 -1.29 -12.68
C LYS A 165 -7.13 -1.90 -13.65
N ARG A 166 -6.71 -2.18 -14.90
CA ARG A 166 -7.53 -2.87 -15.89
C ARG A 166 -7.93 -4.25 -15.38
N MET A 167 -6.96 -5.03 -14.90
CA MET A 167 -7.22 -6.39 -14.40
C MET A 167 -8.21 -6.40 -13.23
N LEU A 168 -8.02 -5.53 -12.23
CA LEU A 168 -8.96 -5.38 -11.11
C LEU A 168 -10.35 -4.96 -11.60
N LYS A 169 -10.45 -4.00 -12.54
CA LYS A 169 -11.72 -3.60 -13.13
C LYS A 169 -12.41 -4.77 -13.83
N GLN A 170 -11.69 -5.57 -14.61
CA GLN A 170 -12.24 -6.74 -15.28
C GLN A 170 -12.83 -7.74 -14.29
N MET A 171 -12.11 -8.07 -13.22
CA MET A 171 -12.61 -8.96 -12.16
C MET A 171 -13.85 -8.38 -11.46
N LEU A 172 -13.81 -7.11 -11.05
CA LEU A 172 -14.91 -6.43 -10.36
C LEU A 172 -16.17 -6.27 -11.22
N MET A 173 -16.01 -6.12 -12.53
CA MET A 173 -17.13 -5.96 -13.48
C MET A 173 -17.66 -7.30 -14.01
N SER A 174 -17.04 -8.43 -13.66
CA SER A 174 -17.51 -9.76 -14.03
C SER A 174 -18.93 -10.03 -13.48
N SER A 175 -19.69 -10.90 -14.16
CA SER A 175 -20.95 -11.40 -13.60
C SER A 175 -20.69 -12.12 -12.28
N THR A 176 -19.60 -12.90 -12.20
CA THR A 176 -19.20 -13.67 -11.02
C THR A 176 -19.02 -12.82 -9.77
N TYR A 177 -18.31 -11.68 -9.86
CA TYR A 177 -18.11 -10.79 -8.71
C TYR A 177 -19.38 -10.05 -8.30
N ARG A 178 -20.23 -9.68 -9.28
CA ARG A 178 -21.48 -8.94 -9.07
C ARG A 178 -22.65 -9.82 -8.60
N GLN A 179 -22.44 -11.11 -8.38
CA GLN A 179 -23.47 -11.98 -7.81
C GLN A 179 -23.87 -11.54 -6.40
N SER A 180 -25.13 -11.83 -6.03
CA SER A 180 -25.60 -11.62 -4.67
C SER A 180 -24.86 -12.51 -3.68
N ALA A 181 -24.51 -11.97 -2.52
CA ALA A 181 -23.96 -12.76 -1.41
C ALA A 181 -25.05 -13.55 -0.66
N ARG A 182 -26.34 -13.32 -0.94
CA ARG A 182 -27.45 -14.13 -0.40
C ARG A 182 -27.40 -15.51 -1.06
N ALA A 183 -27.43 -16.56 -0.24
CA ALA A 183 -27.39 -17.94 -0.71
C ALA A 183 -28.38 -18.80 0.05
N SER A 184 -28.99 -19.77 -0.64
CA SER A 184 -29.85 -20.77 -0.01
C SER A 184 -29.04 -21.71 0.88
N SER A 185 -29.71 -22.36 1.83
CA SER A 185 -29.09 -23.38 2.69
C SER A 185 -28.41 -24.48 1.86
N ASP A 186 -29.01 -24.84 0.73
CA ASP A 186 -28.54 -25.95 -0.10
C ASP A 186 -27.26 -25.58 -0.85
N LEU A 187 -27.16 -24.34 -1.36
CA LEU A 187 -25.92 -23.82 -1.96
C LEU A 187 -24.78 -23.76 -0.95
N VAL A 188 -25.08 -23.37 0.30
CA VAL A 188 -24.08 -23.31 1.37
C VAL A 188 -23.63 -24.73 1.78
N LYS A 189 -24.53 -25.71 1.81
CA LYS A 189 -24.18 -27.11 2.09
C LYS A 189 -23.35 -27.74 0.98
N LEU A 190 -23.67 -27.46 -0.28
CA LEU A 190 -22.98 -28.01 -1.45
C LEU A 190 -21.58 -27.43 -1.63
N ASP A 191 -21.42 -26.12 -1.42
CA ASP A 191 -20.13 -25.43 -1.53
C ASP A 191 -19.93 -24.44 -0.37
N PRO A 192 -19.53 -24.93 0.82
CA PRO A 192 -19.34 -24.08 2.00
C PRO A 192 -18.22 -23.05 1.81
N GLU A 193 -17.15 -23.42 1.10
CA GLU A 193 -15.98 -22.57 0.84
C GLU A 193 -16.20 -21.58 -0.32
N ASN A 194 -17.33 -21.63 -1.02
CA ASN A 194 -17.62 -20.87 -2.23
C ASN A 194 -16.55 -21.06 -3.33
N LYS A 195 -16.01 -22.28 -3.47
CA LYS A 195 -14.97 -22.64 -4.46
C LYS A 195 -15.48 -22.48 -5.90
N LEU A 196 -16.75 -22.77 -6.15
CA LEU A 196 -17.40 -22.69 -7.45
C LEU A 196 -18.00 -21.31 -7.73
N LEU A 197 -17.97 -20.41 -6.73
CA LEU A 197 -18.44 -19.03 -6.84
C LEU A 197 -19.93 -18.94 -7.23
N GLY A 198 -20.77 -19.81 -6.68
CA GLY A 198 -22.23 -19.76 -6.87
C GLY A 198 -22.92 -18.62 -6.11
N ARG A 199 -22.15 -17.81 -5.37
CA ARG A 199 -22.61 -16.61 -4.65
C ARG A 199 -21.51 -15.57 -4.58
N GLY A 200 -21.91 -14.32 -4.36
CA GLY A 200 -20.99 -13.19 -4.17
C GLY A 200 -20.05 -13.41 -2.98
N PRO A 201 -18.80 -12.91 -3.06
CA PRO A 201 -17.84 -13.08 -1.99
C PRO A 201 -18.26 -12.33 -0.73
N ARG A 202 -18.27 -13.02 0.42
CA ARG A 202 -18.58 -12.44 1.73
C ARG A 202 -17.54 -12.85 2.75
N PHE A 203 -16.70 -11.92 3.17
CA PHE A 203 -15.67 -12.14 4.17
C PHE A 203 -15.33 -10.83 4.89
N ARG A 204 -14.74 -10.94 6.08
CA ARG A 204 -14.33 -9.77 6.87
C ARG A 204 -13.19 -9.02 6.17
N LEU A 205 -13.31 -7.69 6.09
CA LEU A 205 -12.28 -6.81 5.53
C LEU A 205 -10.97 -6.86 6.35
N GLN A 206 -9.86 -6.43 5.76
CA GLN A 206 -8.59 -6.25 6.47
C GLN A 206 -8.65 -5.04 7.41
N ALA A 207 -7.78 -4.99 8.41
CA ALA A 207 -7.78 -3.95 9.44
C ALA A 207 -7.80 -2.53 8.86
N GLU A 208 -6.94 -2.26 7.88
CA GLU A 208 -6.81 -0.97 7.23
C GLU A 208 -8.12 -0.59 6.50
N PHE A 209 -8.78 -1.56 5.87
CA PHE A 209 -10.04 -1.34 5.17
C PHE A 209 -11.24 -1.18 6.10
N ILE A 210 -11.27 -1.89 7.23
CA ILE A 210 -12.30 -1.68 8.28
C ILE A 210 -12.21 -0.22 8.74
N ARG A 211 -11.01 0.20 9.17
CA ARG A 211 -10.76 1.55 9.64
C ARG A 211 -11.10 2.60 8.58
N ASP A 212 -10.59 2.44 7.36
CA ASP A 212 -10.77 3.44 6.30
C ASP A 212 -12.23 3.51 5.83
N THR A 213 -12.97 2.39 5.85
CA THR A 213 -14.43 2.38 5.57
C THR A 213 -15.19 3.16 6.63
N ILE A 214 -14.88 2.96 7.92
CA ILE A 214 -15.53 3.68 9.02
C ILE A 214 -15.25 5.20 8.93
N LEU A 215 -14.00 5.59 8.66
CA LEU A 215 -13.64 6.99 8.46
C LEU A 215 -14.30 7.58 7.20
N SER A 216 -14.44 6.80 6.13
CA SER A 216 -15.09 7.25 4.90
C SER A 216 -16.59 7.45 5.10
N ALA A 217 -17.27 6.50 5.76
CA ALA A 217 -18.71 6.58 6.02
C ALA A 217 -19.04 7.81 6.90
N SER A 218 -18.23 8.04 7.94
CA SER A 218 -18.36 9.17 8.86
C SER A 218 -17.93 10.53 8.27
N GLY A 219 -17.30 10.55 7.10
CA GLY A 219 -16.82 11.78 6.46
C GLY A 219 -15.48 12.31 7.01
N LEU A 220 -14.83 11.58 7.92
CA LEU A 220 -13.55 11.98 8.53
C LEU A 220 -12.33 11.63 7.67
N LEU A 221 -12.45 10.69 6.73
CA LEU A 221 -11.30 10.17 5.98
C LEU A 221 -10.59 11.24 5.14
N VAL A 222 -9.31 11.50 5.46
CA VAL A 222 -8.42 12.36 4.68
C VAL A 222 -7.85 11.55 3.51
N LYS A 223 -8.11 12.01 2.28
CA LYS A 223 -7.82 11.27 1.04
C LYS A 223 -6.45 11.56 0.42
N ASP A 224 -5.67 12.45 1.04
CA ASP A 224 -4.35 12.86 0.53
C ASP A 224 -3.40 11.68 0.35
N ILE A 225 -2.77 11.64 -0.82
CA ILE A 225 -1.81 10.59 -1.20
C ILE A 225 -0.37 11.09 -1.01
N GLY A 226 0.49 10.25 -0.41
CA GLY A 226 1.90 10.56 -0.15
C GLY A 226 2.15 11.18 1.23
N GLY A 227 3.33 11.77 1.42
CA GLY A 227 3.71 12.43 2.67
C GLY A 227 4.15 11.48 3.79
N ARG A 228 4.47 12.07 4.95
CA ARG A 228 5.01 11.33 6.12
C ARG A 228 3.92 10.46 6.77
N GLY A 229 4.38 9.38 7.40
CA GLY A 229 3.51 8.54 8.23
C GLY A 229 2.98 9.31 9.44
N VAL A 230 1.78 8.95 9.90
CA VAL A 230 1.04 9.60 10.98
C VAL A 230 0.86 8.69 12.18
N LYS A 231 0.68 9.28 13.35
CA LYS A 231 0.52 8.61 14.64
C LYS A 231 -0.89 8.89 15.20
N PRO A 232 -1.93 8.16 14.73
CA PRO A 232 -3.30 8.32 15.24
C PRO A 232 -3.42 7.84 16.69
N TYR A 233 -4.63 7.77 17.23
CA TYR A 233 -4.88 7.30 18.60
C TYR A 233 -4.20 5.95 18.92
N GLN A 234 -3.56 5.88 20.08
CA GLN A 234 -2.96 4.69 20.66
C GLN A 234 -2.94 4.81 22.19
N PRO A 235 -3.16 3.72 22.96
CA PRO A 235 -2.97 3.74 24.41
C PRO A 235 -1.55 4.19 24.81
N PRO A 236 -1.42 4.96 25.90
CA PRO A 236 -0.12 5.44 26.37
C PRO A 236 0.77 4.27 26.82
N GLY A 237 2.10 4.48 26.79
CA GLY A 237 3.07 3.54 27.39
C GLY A 237 3.53 2.38 26.50
N LEU A 238 2.79 2.01 25.45
CA LEU A 238 3.10 0.83 24.61
C LEU A 238 4.49 0.87 23.94
N TRP A 239 5.02 2.05 23.64
CA TRP A 239 6.36 2.19 23.06
C TRP A 239 7.49 2.13 24.09
N ASN A 240 7.18 2.40 25.37
CA ASN A 240 8.17 2.42 26.45
C ASN A 240 8.60 1.00 26.80
N GLU A 241 7.68 0.03 26.75
CA GLU A 241 7.95 -1.38 27.06
C GLU A 241 8.95 -2.05 26.09
N VAL A 242 8.99 -1.59 24.83
CA VAL A 242 9.80 -2.21 23.77
C VAL A 242 10.99 -1.35 23.31
N SER A 243 11.22 -0.20 23.94
CA SER A 243 12.29 0.72 23.52
C SER A 243 13.62 0.32 24.15
N LEU A 244 14.44 -0.45 23.42
CA LEU A 244 15.85 -0.68 23.75
C LEU A 244 16.58 0.69 23.73
N GLY A 245 16.77 1.31 24.90
CA GLY A 245 17.48 2.58 25.05
C GLY A 245 16.62 3.84 25.23
N GLY A 246 15.35 3.74 25.61
CA GLY A 246 14.55 4.87 26.17
C GLY A 246 14.18 6.06 25.25
N ASN A 247 14.71 6.13 24.02
CA ASN A 247 14.65 7.37 23.23
C ASN A 247 13.39 7.58 22.37
N VAL A 248 12.57 6.55 22.11
CA VAL A 248 11.46 6.70 21.14
C VAL A 248 10.11 6.53 21.83
N ARG A 249 9.54 7.67 22.26
CA ARG A 249 8.18 7.77 22.81
C ARG A 249 7.17 7.99 21.69
N PHE A 250 5.98 7.41 21.86
CA PHE A 250 4.86 7.68 20.98
C PHE A 250 4.31 9.07 21.28
N VAL A 251 4.32 9.96 20.29
CA VAL A 251 3.69 11.29 20.37
C VAL A 251 2.55 11.27 19.37
N GLN A 252 1.32 11.34 19.87
CA GLN A 252 0.14 11.34 19.03
C GLN A 252 0.13 12.58 18.12
N ASP A 253 -0.25 12.41 16.87
CA ASP A 253 -0.56 13.53 15.98
C ASP A 253 -1.95 14.10 16.31
N HIS A 254 -2.29 15.25 15.72
CA HIS A 254 -3.58 15.92 15.91
C HIS A 254 -4.18 16.40 14.58
N GLY A 255 -5.47 16.75 14.60
CA GLY A 255 -6.20 17.22 13.42
C GLY A 255 -6.34 16.15 12.35
N GLU A 256 -6.27 16.54 11.08
CA GLU A 256 -6.42 15.65 9.91
C GLU A 256 -5.48 14.44 9.93
N LYS A 257 -4.32 14.57 10.57
CA LYS A 257 -3.36 13.46 10.70
C LYS A 257 -3.94 12.25 11.43
N LEU A 258 -4.93 12.45 12.31
CA LEU A 258 -5.62 11.36 12.99
C LEU A 258 -6.48 10.50 12.04
N TYR A 259 -6.89 11.06 10.90
CA TYR A 259 -7.88 10.46 10.00
C TYR A 259 -7.34 10.14 8.60
N ARG A 260 -6.02 10.16 8.40
CA ARG A 260 -5.41 9.64 7.17
C ARG A 260 -5.67 8.14 7.03
N ARG A 261 -5.61 7.64 5.79
CA ARG A 261 -5.73 6.20 5.48
C ARG A 261 -4.77 5.35 6.31
N GLY A 262 -5.21 4.16 6.72
CA GLY A 262 -4.43 3.22 7.54
C GLY A 262 -3.08 2.85 6.91
N MET A 263 -2.96 2.96 5.58
CA MET A 263 -1.70 2.81 4.84
C MET A 263 -0.60 3.78 5.32
N TYR A 264 -0.97 4.97 5.83
CA TYR A 264 -0.03 5.98 6.34
C TYR A 264 0.21 5.89 7.85
N THR A 265 -0.42 4.95 8.56
CA THR A 265 -0.18 4.76 9.99
C THR A 265 1.28 4.34 10.21
N TYR A 266 1.98 5.07 11.08
CA TYR A 266 3.37 4.82 11.38
C TYR A 266 3.56 3.41 11.96
N TRP A 267 4.56 2.69 11.44
CA TRP A 267 4.82 1.31 11.83
C TRP A 267 6.16 1.18 12.58
N LYS A 268 6.11 1.03 13.90
CA LYS A 268 7.27 0.60 14.69
C LYS A 268 7.29 -0.93 14.70
N ARG A 269 8.34 -1.55 14.15
CA ARG A 269 8.42 -3.02 13.99
C ARG A 269 8.14 -3.78 15.29
N SER A 270 8.64 -3.30 16.42
CA SER A 270 8.47 -3.92 17.74
C SER A 270 7.17 -3.55 18.47
N SER A 271 6.44 -2.52 18.03
CA SER A 271 5.16 -2.12 18.62
C SER A 271 4.27 -1.49 17.54
N PRO A 272 3.64 -2.32 16.69
CA PRO A 272 2.67 -1.87 15.69
C PRO A 272 1.45 -1.20 16.32
N ALA A 273 0.64 -0.54 15.49
CA ALA A 273 -0.61 0.07 15.94
C ALA A 273 -1.57 -1.00 16.50
N PRO A 274 -1.99 -0.91 17.78
CA PRO A 274 -2.69 -2.00 18.47
C PRO A 274 -4.05 -2.31 17.85
N SER A 275 -4.81 -1.29 17.46
CA SER A 275 -6.10 -1.46 16.77
C SER A 275 -5.91 -2.30 15.49
N LEU A 276 -4.88 -2.02 14.69
CA LEU A 276 -4.60 -2.79 13.47
C LEU A 276 -4.19 -4.25 13.78
N THR A 277 -3.37 -4.45 14.81
CA THR A 277 -2.94 -5.79 15.24
C THR A 277 -4.12 -6.65 15.70
N ILE A 278 -5.07 -6.08 16.45
CA ILE A 278 -6.29 -6.77 16.89
C ILE A 278 -7.12 -7.26 15.68
N PHE A 279 -7.12 -6.53 14.57
CA PHE A 279 -7.77 -6.92 13.31
C PHE A 279 -6.86 -7.74 12.37
N ASP A 280 -5.98 -8.57 12.92
CA ASP A 280 -5.13 -9.54 12.20
C ASP A 280 -4.06 -8.93 11.28
N THR A 281 -3.61 -7.70 11.54
CA THR A 281 -2.50 -7.14 10.73
C THR A 281 -1.19 -7.87 11.08
N PRO A 282 -0.44 -8.37 10.08
CA PRO A 282 0.84 -9.03 10.32
C PRO A 282 1.87 -8.11 10.99
N THR A 283 2.76 -8.68 11.81
CA THR A 283 3.84 -7.95 12.52
C THR A 283 4.88 -7.31 11.59
N ARG A 284 4.89 -7.69 10.30
CA ARG A 284 5.89 -7.34 9.27
C ARG A 284 7.30 -7.86 9.56
N GLU A 285 7.43 -8.86 10.42
CA GLU A 285 8.70 -9.57 10.67
C GLU A 285 9.00 -10.61 9.59
N LYS A 286 7.95 -11.14 8.97
CA LYS A 286 8.01 -12.13 7.89
C LYS A 286 7.09 -11.71 6.75
N CYS A 287 7.36 -12.19 5.55
CA CYS A 287 6.46 -12.03 4.42
C CYS A 287 5.18 -12.82 4.68
N VAL A 288 4.02 -12.18 4.56
CA VAL A 288 2.71 -12.80 4.74
C VAL A 288 1.88 -12.55 3.50
N LEU A 289 1.64 -13.62 2.74
CA LEU A 289 0.80 -13.59 1.53
C LEU A 289 -0.68 -13.71 1.91
N ARG A 290 -1.01 -14.65 2.79
CA ARG A 290 -2.37 -14.88 3.29
C ARG A 290 -2.48 -14.37 4.72
N ARG A 291 -3.22 -13.28 4.91
CA ARG A 291 -3.49 -12.75 6.25
C ARG A 291 -4.55 -13.63 6.94
N SER A 292 -4.38 -13.87 8.25
CA SER A 292 -5.44 -14.49 9.06
C SER A 292 -6.68 -13.59 9.05
N ARG A 293 -7.85 -14.22 9.18
CA ARG A 293 -9.12 -13.52 9.32
C ARG A 293 -9.86 -14.14 10.48
N THR A 294 -9.95 -13.40 11.57
CA THR A 294 -10.66 -13.80 12.77
C THR A 294 -11.80 -12.83 13.05
N ASN A 295 -12.81 -13.30 13.77
CA ASN A 295 -13.88 -12.50 14.34
C ASN A 295 -13.92 -12.82 15.84
N THR A 296 -13.33 -11.95 16.66
CA THR A 296 -13.18 -12.18 18.11
C THR A 296 -13.96 -11.15 18.93
N PRO A 297 -14.36 -11.47 20.18
CA PRO A 297 -14.98 -10.49 21.07
C PRO A 297 -14.09 -9.25 21.30
N LEU A 298 -12.77 -9.39 21.33
CA LEU A 298 -11.84 -8.27 21.46
C LEU A 298 -11.93 -7.27 20.30
N GLN A 299 -12.13 -7.76 19.08
CA GLN A 299 -12.35 -6.89 17.92
C GLN A 299 -13.65 -6.09 18.05
N ALA A 300 -14.71 -6.70 18.57
CA ALA A 300 -15.97 -5.99 18.85
C ALA A 300 -15.77 -4.93 19.94
N LEU A 301 -15.03 -5.24 21.01
CA LEU A 301 -14.70 -4.28 22.07
C LEU A 301 -13.87 -3.12 21.53
N VAL A 302 -12.94 -3.34 20.60
CA VAL A 302 -12.21 -2.26 19.94
C VAL A 302 -13.16 -1.34 19.19
N LEU A 303 -14.10 -1.86 18.38
CA LEU A 303 -15.07 -1.02 17.66
C LEU A 303 -15.97 -0.18 18.59
N LEU A 304 -16.27 -0.70 19.79
CA LEU A 304 -17.11 -0.02 20.77
C LEU A 304 -16.36 1.03 21.61
N ASN A 305 -15.04 0.87 21.81
CA ASN A 305 -14.30 1.64 22.82
C ASN A 305 -13.13 2.48 22.29
N ASP A 306 -12.61 2.19 21.10
CA ASP A 306 -11.49 2.98 20.54
C ASP A 306 -11.97 4.42 20.25
N PRO A 307 -11.27 5.46 20.75
CA PRO A 307 -11.66 6.85 20.54
C PRO A 307 -11.93 7.20 19.07
N GLN A 308 -11.17 6.61 18.14
CA GLN A 308 -11.33 6.88 16.72
C GLN A 308 -12.68 6.39 16.17
N TYR A 309 -13.15 5.23 16.64
CA TYR A 309 -14.44 4.67 16.20
C TYR A 309 -15.62 5.37 16.89
N ILE A 310 -15.45 5.81 18.15
CA ILE A 310 -16.45 6.64 18.84
C ILE A 310 -16.62 8.00 18.15
N GLU A 311 -15.52 8.67 17.79
CA GLU A 311 -15.55 9.92 17.03
C GLU A 311 -16.20 9.75 15.66
N ALA A 312 -15.88 8.65 14.95
CA ALA A 312 -16.48 8.33 13.68
C ALA A 312 -17.99 8.07 13.80
N ALA A 313 -18.44 7.37 14.85
CA ALA A 313 -19.86 7.15 15.10
C ALA A 313 -20.62 8.47 15.34
N ARG A 314 -20.05 9.37 16.15
CA ARG A 314 -20.62 10.71 16.39
C ARG A 314 -20.67 11.54 15.11
N SER A 315 -19.60 11.52 14.31
CA SER A 315 -19.50 12.28 13.06
C SER A 315 -20.46 11.74 12.00
N LEU A 316 -20.65 10.42 11.93
CA LEU A 316 -21.66 9.80 11.07
C LEU A 316 -23.07 10.25 11.46
N ALA A 317 -23.40 10.25 12.76
CA ALA A 317 -24.69 10.71 13.24
C ALA A 317 -24.95 12.18 12.88
N GLN A 318 -23.98 13.06 13.14
CA GLN A 318 -24.06 14.47 12.75
C GLN A 318 -24.27 14.65 11.24
N LYS A 319 -23.47 13.94 10.42
CA LYS A 319 -23.57 13.99 8.97
C LYS A 319 -24.97 13.59 8.48
N VAL A 320 -25.50 12.47 8.99
CA VAL A 320 -26.82 11.96 8.62
C VAL A 320 -27.92 12.93 9.02
N THR A 321 -27.85 13.53 10.21
CA THR A 321 -28.82 14.53 10.67
C THR A 321 -28.82 15.79 9.81
N LEU A 322 -27.65 16.27 9.38
CA LEU A 322 -27.53 17.47 8.56
C LEU A 322 -27.92 17.24 7.08
N GLU A 323 -27.55 16.09 6.51
CA GLU A 323 -27.77 15.83 5.08
C GLU A 323 -29.18 15.29 4.76
N ALA A 324 -29.78 14.48 5.64
CA ALA A 324 -31.08 13.84 5.37
C ALA A 324 -32.30 14.62 5.90
N GLY A 325 -32.10 15.79 6.53
CA GLY A 325 -33.18 16.62 7.08
C GLY A 325 -33.88 15.98 8.28
N ASP A 326 -35.17 16.27 8.48
CA ASP A 326 -35.92 15.89 9.70
C ASP A 326 -36.59 14.50 9.67
N SER A 327 -36.68 13.86 8.50
CA SER A 327 -37.28 12.53 8.39
C SER A 327 -36.37 11.45 8.98
N ILE A 328 -36.89 10.70 9.95
CA ILE A 328 -36.20 9.54 10.53
C ILE A 328 -35.91 8.48 9.46
N ASP A 329 -36.87 8.21 8.57
CA ASP A 329 -36.70 7.24 7.50
C ASP A 329 -35.59 7.64 6.54
N ALA A 330 -35.54 8.93 6.15
CA ALA A 330 -34.47 9.44 5.30
C ALA A 330 -33.09 9.31 5.97
N ARG A 331 -33.01 9.57 7.29
CA ARG A 331 -31.80 9.39 8.08
C ARG A 331 -31.36 7.92 8.13
N ILE A 332 -32.29 6.99 8.37
CA ILE A 332 -32.01 5.55 8.38
C ILE A 332 -31.50 5.09 7.00
N VAL A 333 -32.16 5.51 5.92
CA VAL A 333 -31.76 5.17 4.56
C VAL A 333 -30.36 5.69 4.25
N LEU A 334 -30.04 6.94 4.60
CA LEU A 334 -28.71 7.51 4.37
C LEU A 334 -27.65 6.81 5.21
N ALA A 335 -27.89 6.58 6.50
CA ALA A 335 -26.95 5.88 7.38
C ALA A 335 -26.66 4.46 6.88
N TYR A 336 -27.70 3.73 6.48
CA TYR A 336 -27.58 2.38 5.94
C TYR A 336 -26.78 2.38 4.62
N ARG A 337 -27.05 3.33 3.71
CA ARG A 337 -26.29 3.47 2.45
C ARG A 337 -24.82 3.80 2.69
N LEU A 338 -24.51 4.69 3.64
CA LEU A 338 -23.13 5.04 3.97
C LEU A 338 -22.36 3.86 4.59
N ALA A 339 -23.01 3.05 5.42
CA ALA A 339 -22.39 1.92 6.10
C ALA A 339 -22.29 0.66 5.23
N THR A 340 -23.28 0.39 4.36
CA THR A 340 -23.40 -0.88 3.64
C THR A 340 -23.29 -0.75 2.12
N ALA A 341 -23.31 0.47 1.57
CA ALA A 341 -23.43 0.75 0.14
C ALA A 341 -24.71 0.21 -0.53
N HIS A 342 -25.71 -0.22 0.24
CA HIS A 342 -27.01 -0.71 -0.23
C HIS A 342 -28.15 0.17 0.29
N VAL A 343 -29.31 0.10 -0.34
CA VAL A 343 -30.56 0.66 0.20
C VAL A 343 -31.16 -0.39 1.16
N PRO A 344 -31.79 0.02 2.28
CA PRO A 344 -32.55 -0.92 3.11
C PRO A 344 -33.57 -1.69 2.27
N SER A 345 -33.70 -2.99 2.49
CA SER A 345 -34.63 -3.87 1.77
C SER A 345 -35.85 -4.22 2.59
#